data_AF-A0A4S2HNS1-F1
#
_entry.id   AF-A0A4S2HNS1-F1
#
_cell.length_a   1.000
_cell.length_b   1.000
_cell.length_c   1.000
_cell.angle_alpha   90.00
_cell.angle_beta   90.00
_cell.angle_gamma   90.00
#
_symmetry.space_group_name_H-M   'P 1'
#
loop_
_entity.id
_entity.type
_entity.pdbx_description
1 polymer ?
#
loop_
_entity_poly.entity_id
_entity_poly.type
_entity_poly.pdbx_seq_one_letter_code
_entity_poly.pdbx_strand_id
1 'polypeptide(L)'
;MARIIPIPIGPIYNEGSCRGMVHVVEKGDTLYQLGKRYHVSVGQLMFANPFVNVYNLQIGDELCIPISIQPRTPENRMQGELMQPEEL
;
A
#
# COMPACT_ATOMS: atom_id res chain seq x y z
N MET A 1 34.59 30.64 -5.79
CA MET A 1 34.21 29.77 -4.67
C MET A 1 33.04 28.91 -5.14
N ALA A 2 33.21 27.60 -5.26
CA ALA A 2 32.12 26.69 -5.65
C ALA A 2 31.35 26.26 -4.39
N ARG A 3 30.05 26.52 -4.35
CA ARG A 3 29.15 25.95 -3.36
C ARG A 3 28.79 24.54 -3.83
N ILE A 4 29.34 23.53 -3.17
CA ILE A 4 28.87 22.15 -3.28
C ILE A 4 27.52 22.12 -2.54
N ILE A 5 26.43 22.01 -3.30
CA ILE A 5 25.11 21.70 -2.72
C ILE A 5 25.14 20.18 -2.47
N PRO A 6 24.97 19.70 -1.23
CA PRO A 6 24.87 18.28 -0.98
C PRO A 6 23.64 17.76 -1.73
N ILE A 7 23.86 16.84 -2.65
CA ILE A 7 22.78 16.06 -3.27
C ILE A 7 22.09 15.34 -2.11
N PRO A 8 20.78 15.50 -1.88
CA PRO A 8 20.06 14.63 -0.97
C PRO A 8 20.13 13.24 -1.61
N ILE A 9 21.04 12.41 -1.13
CA ILE A 9 21.06 11.00 -1.46
C ILE A 9 19.80 10.45 -0.77
N GLY A 10 18.68 10.46 -1.49
CA GLY A 10 17.51 9.68 -1.10
C GLY A 10 17.94 8.22 -0.89
N PRO A 11 17.15 7.41 -0.17
CA PRO A 11 17.51 6.01 0.05
C PRO A 11 17.84 5.37 -1.30
N ILE A 12 19.06 4.85 -1.41
CA ILE A 12 19.50 4.11 -2.58
C ILE A 12 18.70 2.81 -2.55
N TYR A 13 17.56 2.77 -3.25
CA TYR A 13 16.69 1.60 -3.29
C TYR A 13 17.46 0.46 -3.94
N ASN A 14 17.97 -0.44 -3.11
CA ASN A 14 18.65 -1.65 -3.54
C ASN A 14 17.57 -2.57 -4.15
N GLU A 15 17.46 -2.56 -5.48
CA GLU A 15 16.92 -3.60 -6.36
C GLU A 15 15.73 -4.42 -5.82
N GLY A 16 14.55 -3.81 -5.89
CA GLY A 16 13.27 -4.49 -5.68
C GLY A 16 12.13 -3.62 -6.20
N SER A 17 12.10 -3.40 -7.53
CA SER A 17 11.05 -2.61 -8.18
C SER A 17 9.68 -3.08 -7.72
N CYS A 18 8.92 -2.22 -7.04
CA CYS A 18 7.53 -2.52 -6.70
C CYS A 18 6.83 -3.02 -7.97
N ARG A 19 6.35 -4.28 -7.97
CA ARG A 19 5.60 -4.87 -9.08
C ARG A 19 4.15 -4.37 -9.03
N GLY A 20 4.00 -3.06 -9.04
CA GLY A 20 2.75 -2.36 -8.78
C GLY A 20 2.93 -0.85 -8.75
N MET A 21 2.11 -0.17 -7.94
CA MET A 21 2.16 1.27 -7.73
C MET A 21 2.81 1.57 -6.38
N VAL A 22 3.64 2.61 -6.28
CA VAL A 22 4.12 3.10 -4.99
C VAL A 22 3.12 4.11 -4.42
N HIS A 23 2.69 3.90 -3.18
CA HIS A 23 1.90 4.84 -2.40
C HIS A 23 2.75 5.41 -1.27
N VAL A 24 2.83 6.73 -1.17
CA VAL A 24 3.49 7.40 -0.05
C VAL A 24 2.45 7.60 1.06
N VAL A 25 2.73 7.07 2.24
CA VAL A 25 1.81 7.09 3.37
C VAL A 25 1.53 8.53 3.81
N GLU A 26 0.24 8.85 3.90
CA GLU A 26 -0.26 10.12 4.37
C GLU A 26 -0.87 10.02 5.77
N LYS A 27 -1.14 11.17 6.39
CA LYS A 27 -1.79 11.22 7.70
C LYS A 27 -3.15 10.52 7.65
N GLY A 28 -3.33 9.51 8.50
CA GLY A 28 -4.58 8.77 8.64
C GLY A 28 -4.66 7.51 7.80
N ASP A 29 -3.65 7.24 6.96
CA ASP A 29 -3.58 5.98 6.23
C ASP A 29 -3.42 4.80 7.19
N THR A 30 -4.10 3.70 6.82
CA THR A 30 -3.97 2.40 7.46
C THR A 30 -3.95 1.34 6.36
N LEU A 31 -3.30 0.20 6.60
CA LEU A 31 -3.32 -0.90 5.63
C LEU A 31 -4.74 -1.34 5.25
N TYR A 32 -5.68 -1.27 6.20
CA TYR A 32 -7.08 -1.59 5.94
C TYR A 32 -7.71 -0.62 4.93
N GLN A 33 -7.58 0.68 5.15
CA GLN A 33 -8.15 1.70 4.26
C GLN A 33 -7.45 1.71 2.89
N LEU A 34 -6.13 1.53 2.85
CA LEU A 34 -5.37 1.39 1.61
C LEU A 34 -5.80 0.12 0.85
N GLY A 35 -5.99 -1.00 1.54
CA GLY A 35 -6.51 -2.22 0.94
C GLY A 35 -7.87 -2.03 0.28
N LYS A 36 -8.81 -1.35 0.96
CA LYS A 36 -10.10 -0.99 0.37
C LYS A 36 -9.98 -0.06 -0.83
N ARG A 37 -9.13 0.98 -0.74
CA ARG A 37 -8.91 1.97 -1.80
C ARG A 37 -8.34 1.33 -3.06
N TYR A 38 -7.38 0.43 -2.91
CA TYR A 38 -6.67 -0.20 -4.03
C TYR A 38 -7.21 -1.58 -4.39
N HIS A 39 -8.30 -2.02 -3.77
CA HIS A 39 -8.91 -3.34 -3.98
C HIS A 39 -7.93 -4.51 -3.82
N VAL A 40 -7.06 -4.42 -2.81
CA VAL A 40 -6.08 -5.45 -2.44
C VAL A 40 -6.30 -5.85 -0.98
N SER A 41 -6.04 -7.11 -0.64
CA SER A 41 -6.15 -7.55 0.74
C SER A 41 -5.01 -7.01 1.60
N VAL A 42 -5.24 -6.87 2.90
CA VAL A 42 -4.18 -6.48 3.87
C VAL A 42 -3.01 -7.48 3.81
N GLY A 43 -3.30 -8.77 3.65
CA GLY A 43 -2.26 -9.80 3.50
C GLY A 43 -1.41 -9.62 2.25
N GLN A 44 -2.02 -9.22 1.12
CA GLN A 44 -1.28 -8.88 -0.11
C GLN A 44 -0.39 -7.65 0.08
N LEU A 45 -0.88 -6.62 0.79
CA LEU A 45 -0.08 -5.45 1.13
C LEU A 45 1.10 -5.80 2.04
N MET A 46 0.88 -6.60 3.10
CA MET A 46 1.97 -7.03 3.98
C MET A 46 3.02 -7.87 3.23
N PHE A 47 2.57 -8.80 2.39
CA PHE A 47 3.46 -9.67 1.62
C PHE A 47 4.30 -8.88 0.60
N ALA A 48 3.72 -7.84 -0.02
CA ALA A 48 4.43 -6.99 -0.96
C ALA A 48 5.45 -6.04 -0.28
N ASN A 49 5.34 -5.85 1.04
CA ASN A 49 6.14 -4.88 1.80
C ASN A 49 6.85 -5.50 3.01
N PRO A 50 7.70 -6.54 2.82
CA PRO A 50 8.41 -7.19 3.91
C PRO A 50 9.43 -6.28 4.61
N PHE A 51 9.76 -5.14 4.00
CA PHE A 51 10.69 -4.14 4.49
C PHE A 51 10.02 -2.99 5.26
N VAL A 52 8.68 -2.93 5.29
CA VAL A 52 7.93 -1.91 6.04
C VAL A 52 7.44 -2.51 7.35
N ASN A 53 7.64 -1.79 8.46
CA ASN A 53 6.99 -2.16 9.71
C ASN A 53 5.50 -1.77 9.66
N VAL A 54 4.69 -2.70 9.19
CA VAL A 54 3.24 -2.54 9.02
C VAL A 54 2.46 -2.26 10.31
N TYR A 55 3.04 -2.55 11.47
CA TYR A 55 2.45 -2.22 12.78
C TYR A 55 2.82 -0.83 13.28
N ASN A 56 3.73 -0.14 12.59
CA ASN A 56 4.18 1.20 12.91
C ASN A 56 4.37 2.05 11.65
N LEU A 57 3.33 2.09 10.81
CA LEU A 57 3.34 2.84 9.55
C LEU A 57 3.53 4.34 9.81
N GLN A 58 4.55 4.96 9.21
CA GLN A 58 4.87 6.38 9.38
C GLN A 58 4.47 7.20 8.15
N ILE A 59 4.13 8.46 8.38
CA ILE A 59 3.91 9.42 7.27
C ILE A 59 5.21 9.57 6.49
N GLY A 60 5.12 9.44 5.16
CA GLY A 60 6.26 9.47 4.26
C GLY A 60 6.86 8.09 3.95
N ASP A 61 6.41 7.02 4.62
CA ASP A 61 6.79 5.66 4.23
C ASP A 61 6.32 5.37 2.80
N GLU A 62 7.14 4.66 2.03
CA GLU A 62 6.78 4.19 0.71
C GLU A 62 6.26 2.76 0.79
N LEU A 63 5.01 2.56 0.37
CA LEU A 63 4.36 1.27 0.33
C LEU A 63 4.15 0.81 -1.12
N CYS A 64 4.63 -0.37 -1.45
CA CYS A 64 4.32 -1.04 -2.70
C CYS A 64 2.89 -1.59 -2.68
N ILE A 65 2.03 -1.05 -3.52
CA ILE A 65 0.68 -1.53 -3.77
C ILE A 65 0.72 -2.48 -4.96
N PRO A 66 0.56 -3.80 -4.77
CA PRO A 66 0.58 -4.74 -5.88
C PRO A 66 -0.62 -4.47 -6.79
N ILE A 67 -0.40 -4.33 -8.10
CA ILE A 67 -1.50 -4.27 -9.05
C ILE A 67 -2.02 -5.70 -9.19
N SER A 68 -2.98 -6.07 -8.37
CA SER A 68 -3.72 -7.30 -8.58
C SER A 68 -4.72 -7.05 -9.70
N ILE A 69 -4.43 -7.56 -10.90
CA ILE A 69 -5.46 -7.79 -11.91
C ILE A 69 -6.27 -8.98 -11.39
N GLN A 70 -7.03 -8.84 -10.30
CA GLN A 70 -7.89 -9.94 -9.88
C GLN A 70 -8.92 -10.12 -11.00
N PRO A 71 -9.02 -11.30 -11.65
CA PRO A 71 -10.19 -11.59 -12.45
C PRO A 71 -11.38 -11.38 -11.51
N ARG A 72 -12.36 -10.59 -11.93
CA ARG A 72 -13.59 -10.39 -11.16
C ARG A 72 -14.31 -11.73 -11.10
N THR A 73 -13.96 -12.60 -10.16
CA THR A 73 -14.72 -13.80 -9.90
C THR A 73 -16.04 -13.37 -9.24
N PRO A 74 -17.17 -14.03 -9.57
CA PRO A 74 -18.48 -13.68 -9.01
C PRO A 74 -18.52 -13.69 -7.48
N GLU A 75 -17.62 -14.42 -6.82
CA GLU A 75 -17.45 -14.50 -5.36
C GLU A 75 -17.14 -13.14 -4.71
N ASN A 76 -16.31 -12.31 -5.35
CA ASN A 76 -15.95 -10.98 -4.83
C ASN A 76 -17.08 -9.95 -5.00
N ARG A 77 -18.20 -10.30 -5.67
CA ARG A 77 -19.43 -9.50 -5.60
C ARG A 77 -20.13 -9.66 -4.25
N MET A 78 -20.04 -10.84 -3.62
CA MET A 78 -20.76 -11.13 -2.38
C MET A 78 -20.07 -10.60 -1.12
N GLN A 79 -18.75 -10.36 -1.15
CA GLN A 79 -18.01 -9.78 -0.02
C GLN A 79 -18.00 -8.24 0.01
N GLY A 80 -18.53 -7.59 -1.04
CA GLY A 80 -18.90 -6.18 -1.02
C GLY A 80 -20.33 -5.91 -0.52
N GLU A 81 -21.13 -6.97 -0.29
CA GLU A 81 -22.55 -6.91 0.08
C GLU A 81 -22.87 -7.40 1.51
N LEU A 82 -21.85 -7.76 2.31
CA LEU A 82 -21.99 -8.12 3.73
C LEU A 82 -20.96 -7.30 4.51
N MET A 83 -21.23 -6.08 4.97
CA MET A 83 -22.32 -5.73 5.88
C MET A 83 -22.71 -4.25 5.72
N GLN A 84 -23.99 -4.00 5.49
CA GLN A 84 -24.83 -2.97 6.11
C GLN A 84 -26.28 -3.21 5.65
N PRO A 85 -27.30 -3.36 6.52
CA PRO A 85 -27.33 -3.75 7.93
C PRO A 85 -28.16 -5.04 8.18
N GLU A 86 -28.12 -5.59 9.38
CA GLU A 86 -29.30 -6.28 9.92
C GLU A 86 -30.39 -5.21 10.08
N GLU A 87 -31.36 -5.17 9.17
CA GLU A 87 -32.66 -4.56 9.46
C GLU A 87 -33.47 -5.52 10.34
N LEU A 88 -33.23 -5.48 11.65
CA LEU A 88 -34.22 -5.17 12.70
C LEU A 88 -33.52 -4.79 14.02
#